data_AF-A0A850ME66-F1
#
_entry.id   AF-A0A850ME66-F1
#
_cell.length_a   1.000
_cell.length_b   1.000
_cell.length_c   1.000
_cell.angle_alpha   90.00
_cell.angle_beta   90.00
_cell.angle_gamma   90.00
#
_symmetry.space_group_name_H-M   'P 1'
#
loop_
_entity.id
_entity.type
_entity.pdbx_description
1 polymer ?
#
loop_
_entity_poly.entity_id
_entity_poly.type
_entity_poly.pdbx_seq_one_letter_code
_entity_poly.pdbx_strand_id
1 'polypeptide(L)'
;MSEDLKTWHAPCGIFCKRCPGVESFGCKGCRKQEGQILKFPMCKTYKCVTSKGYDFCYECADFPCEMLQPIVNFEIFTPHNSKVYNSIMIQKLGLEEWNKICDEKTTLYYKGRKIQYGGDKLTLEEKDPNMYKKKKKKIKPNNPMSYSLKELSS
;
A
#
# COMPACT_ATOMS: atom_id res chain seq x y z
N MET A 1 3.98 -14.23 21.86
CA MET A 1 2.96 -13.54 21.03
C MET A 1 1.64 -14.26 21.22
N SER A 2 0.55 -13.56 21.54
CA SER A 2 -0.75 -14.24 21.66
C SER A 2 -1.24 -14.72 20.29
N GLU A 3 -1.73 -15.95 20.23
CA GLU A 3 -2.29 -16.54 19.00
C GLU A 3 -3.51 -15.76 18.49
N ASP A 4 -4.20 -15.07 19.38
CA ASP A 4 -5.34 -14.19 19.05
C ASP A 4 -4.91 -12.99 18.19
N LEU A 5 -3.73 -12.41 18.44
CA LEU A 5 -3.21 -11.31 17.64
C LEU A 5 -2.83 -11.79 16.24
N LYS A 6 -2.14 -12.93 16.11
CA LYS A 6 -1.71 -13.47 14.82
C LYS A 6 -2.88 -13.71 13.87
N THR A 7 -4.06 -14.07 14.39
CA THR A 7 -5.27 -14.32 13.60
C THR A 7 -5.58 -13.20 12.60
N TRP A 8 -5.38 -11.94 13.00
CA TRP A 8 -5.71 -10.78 12.17
C TRP A 8 -4.52 -10.22 11.36
N HIS A 9 -3.34 -10.81 11.49
CA HIS A 9 -2.15 -10.42 10.74
C HIS A 9 -1.75 -11.57 9.81
N ALA A 10 -2.04 -11.40 8.52
CA ALA A 10 -1.70 -12.39 7.51
C ALA A 10 -0.17 -12.60 7.47
N PRO A 11 0.30 -13.81 7.14
CA PRO A 11 1.74 -14.06 7.00
C PRO A 11 2.42 -13.11 5.99
N CYS A 12 1.69 -12.63 4.97
CA CYS A 12 2.18 -11.67 3.98
C CYS A 12 2.16 -10.19 4.43
N GLY A 13 1.79 -9.90 5.68
CA GLY A 13 1.73 -8.54 6.22
C GLY A 13 0.39 -7.81 6.05
N ILE A 14 -0.60 -8.38 5.34
CA ILE A 14 -1.93 -7.76 5.27
C ILE A 14 -2.59 -7.80 6.65
N PHE A 15 -3.12 -6.66 7.09
CA PHE A 15 -3.98 -6.59 8.28
C PHE A 15 -5.40 -7.02 7.93
N CYS A 16 -5.70 -8.30 8.18
CA CYS A 16 -6.95 -8.94 7.79
C CYS A 16 -8.18 -8.27 8.41
N LYS A 17 -8.09 -7.72 9.63
CA LYS A 17 -9.23 -7.09 10.31
C LYS A 17 -9.88 -5.98 9.48
N ARG A 18 -9.08 -5.29 8.65
CA ARG A 18 -9.51 -4.17 7.80
C ARG A 18 -9.55 -4.55 6.31
N CYS A 19 -9.51 -5.84 6.01
CA CYS A 19 -9.74 -6.35 4.67
C CYS A 19 -11.23 -6.27 4.32
N PRO A 20 -11.62 -5.83 3.10
CA PRO A 20 -13.02 -5.82 2.67
C PRO A 20 -13.74 -7.15 2.86
N GLY A 21 -13.01 -8.27 2.78
CA GLY A 21 -13.60 -9.59 2.97
C GLY A 21 -14.14 -9.89 4.36
N VAL A 22 -13.70 -9.17 5.40
CA VAL A 22 -14.29 -9.32 6.74
C VAL A 22 -15.74 -8.84 6.72
N GLU A 23 -15.99 -7.67 6.13
CA GLU A 23 -17.31 -7.05 6.06
C GLU A 23 -18.18 -7.71 4.99
N SER A 24 -17.65 -7.92 3.78
CA SER A 24 -18.46 -8.41 2.65
C SER A 24 -18.89 -9.87 2.77
N PHE A 25 -18.17 -10.70 3.53
CA PHE A 25 -18.43 -12.14 3.58
C PHE A 25 -17.99 -12.84 4.88
N GLY A 26 -17.82 -12.09 5.98
CA GLY A 26 -17.54 -12.68 7.30
C GLY A 26 -16.19 -13.42 7.38
N CYS A 27 -15.20 -13.01 6.59
CA CYS A 27 -13.88 -13.62 6.61
C CYS A 27 -13.22 -13.54 7.99
N LYS A 28 -12.67 -14.66 8.47
CA LYS A 28 -12.02 -14.77 9.79
C LYS A 28 -10.51 -14.56 9.78
N GLY A 29 -9.97 -14.03 8.68
CA GLY A 29 -8.54 -13.81 8.48
C GLY A 29 -7.81 -15.00 7.85
N CYS A 30 -6.67 -14.72 7.20
CA CYS A 30 -5.95 -15.70 6.38
C CYS A 30 -5.49 -16.93 7.15
N ARG A 31 -5.10 -16.78 8.42
CA ARG A 31 -4.63 -17.92 9.24
C ARG A 31 -5.78 -18.86 9.60
N LYS A 32 -6.93 -18.33 10.01
CA LYS A 32 -8.13 -19.14 10.31
C LYS A 32 -8.72 -19.81 9.07
N GLN A 33 -8.49 -19.21 7.90
CA GLN A 33 -8.95 -19.73 6.61
C GLN A 33 -7.88 -20.59 5.90
N GLU A 34 -6.70 -20.78 6.51
CA GLU A 34 -5.57 -21.50 5.91
C GLU A 34 -5.20 -21.02 4.49
N GLY A 35 -5.34 -19.72 4.24
CA GLY A 35 -5.10 -19.11 2.93
C GLY A 35 -6.18 -19.37 1.87
N GLN A 36 -7.24 -20.11 2.21
CA GLN A 36 -8.38 -20.44 1.36
C GLN A 36 -9.55 -19.50 1.63
N ILE A 37 -9.59 -18.37 0.93
CA ILE A 37 -10.63 -17.35 1.13
C ILE A 37 -11.80 -17.64 0.19
N LEU A 38 -12.99 -17.91 0.74
CA LEU A 38 -14.19 -18.26 -0.05
C LEU A 38 -13.90 -19.41 -1.04
N LYS A 39 -14.38 -19.26 -2.29
CA LYS A 39 -14.17 -20.16 -3.41
C LYS A 39 -12.94 -19.77 -4.27
N PHE A 40 -12.12 -18.81 -3.82
CA PHE A 40 -10.90 -18.47 -4.55
C PHE A 40 -9.87 -19.59 -4.44
N PRO A 41 -8.94 -19.74 -5.39
CA PRO A 41 -7.84 -20.68 -5.23
C PRO A 41 -7.02 -20.39 -3.96
N MET A 42 -6.42 -21.44 -3.39
CA MET A 42 -5.50 -21.31 -2.26
C MET A 42 -4.44 -20.24 -2.53
N CYS A 43 -4.27 -19.32 -1.58
CA CYS A 43 -3.30 -18.24 -1.70
C CYS A 43 -1.86 -18.78 -1.77
N LYS A 44 -1.20 -18.55 -2.91
CA LYS A 44 0.18 -18.98 -3.15
C LYS A 44 1.16 -18.40 -2.12
N THR A 45 0.99 -17.14 -1.71
CA THR A 45 1.85 -16.52 -0.70
C THR A 45 1.67 -17.17 0.67
N TYR A 46 0.43 -17.49 1.06
CA TYR A 46 0.17 -18.18 2.32
C TYR A 46 0.87 -19.54 2.34
N LYS A 47 0.65 -20.36 1.30
CA LYS A 47 1.30 -21.67 1.13
C LYS A 47 2.82 -21.58 1.19
N CYS A 48 3.41 -20.58 0.54
CA CYS A 48 4.86 -20.37 0.55
C CYS A 48 5.40 -20.15 1.98
N VAL A 49 4.83 -19.19 2.71
CA VAL A 49 5.30 -18.84 4.06
C VAL A 49 5.14 -20.01 5.03
N THR A 50 3.97 -20.67 5.02
CA THR A 50 3.73 -21.82 5.91
C THR A 50 4.58 -23.03 5.55
N SER A 51 4.85 -23.29 4.27
CA SER A 51 5.74 -24.40 3.86
C SER A 51 7.18 -24.23 4.33
N LYS A 52 7.62 -22.99 4.58
CA LYS A 52 8.95 -22.69 5.12
C LYS A 52 8.96 -22.63 6.66
N GLY A 53 7.82 -22.86 7.32
CA GLY A 53 7.71 -22.82 8.78
C GLY A 53 7.77 -21.40 9.36
N TYR A 54 7.59 -20.37 8.54
CA TYR A 54 7.62 -18.98 8.99
C TYR A 54 6.24 -18.51 9.46
N ASP A 55 6.22 -17.61 10.42
CA ASP A 55 5.03 -16.88 10.82
C ASP A 55 4.75 -15.71 9.86
N PHE A 56 5.80 -15.05 9.36
CA PHE A 56 5.70 -13.90 8.48
C PHE A 56 6.71 -13.94 7.34
N CYS A 57 6.35 -13.33 6.20
CA CYS A 57 7.25 -13.23 5.05
C CYS A 57 8.61 -12.61 5.37
N TYR A 58 8.69 -11.67 6.32
CA TYR A 58 9.95 -10.97 6.63
C TYR A 58 11.04 -11.88 7.22
N GLU A 59 10.67 -13.08 7.65
CA GLU A 59 11.61 -14.09 8.17
C GLU A 59 12.34 -14.83 7.05
N CYS A 60 11.84 -14.74 5.81
CA CYS A 60 12.45 -15.34 4.64
C CYS A 60 13.67 -14.54 4.18
N ALA A 61 14.79 -15.22 3.87
CA ALA A 61 16.00 -14.56 3.34
C ALA A 61 15.74 -13.82 2.01
N ASP A 62 14.81 -14.32 1.19
CA ASP A 62 14.39 -13.68 -0.07
C ASP A 62 13.43 -12.50 0.12
N PHE A 63 13.12 -12.08 1.34
CA PHE A 63 12.19 -10.98 1.58
C PHE A 63 12.84 -9.60 1.36
N PRO A 64 12.17 -8.66 0.67
CA PRO A 64 10.89 -8.82 -0.04
C PRO A 64 11.05 -9.53 -1.39
N CYS A 65 10.07 -10.35 -1.78
CA CYS A 65 10.08 -11.06 -3.06
C CYS A 65 8.94 -10.59 -3.99
N GLU A 66 8.98 -11.03 -5.26
CA GLU A 66 8.02 -10.65 -6.31
C GLU A 66 6.54 -10.93 -5.95
N MET A 67 6.26 -11.92 -5.08
CA MET A 67 4.90 -12.20 -4.61
C MET A 67 4.28 -11.07 -3.77
N LEU A 68 5.09 -10.13 -3.30
CA LEU A 68 4.68 -9.00 -2.46
C LEU A 68 4.73 -7.66 -3.21
N GLN A 69 5.03 -7.67 -4.51
CA GLN A 69 5.11 -6.46 -5.32
C GLN A 69 3.79 -5.67 -5.28
N PRO A 70 3.83 -4.34 -5.11
CA PRO A 70 2.63 -3.51 -5.20
C PRO A 70 2.10 -3.47 -6.64
N ILE A 71 0.78 -3.38 -6.76
CA ILE A 71 0.05 -3.36 -8.03
C ILE A 71 -1.00 -2.24 -8.00
N VAL A 72 -1.03 -1.44 -9.06
CA VAL A 72 -2.01 -0.35 -9.22
C VAL A 72 -3.30 -0.89 -9.84
N ASN A 73 -3.16 -1.71 -10.89
CA ASN A 73 -4.30 -2.19 -11.70
C ASN A 73 -4.87 -3.52 -11.15
N PHE A 74 -5.12 -3.55 -9.84
CA PHE A 74 -5.78 -4.66 -9.15
C PHE A 74 -6.83 -4.11 -8.19
N GLU A 75 -7.83 -3.48 -8.81
CA GLU A 75 -8.85 -2.63 -8.16
C GLU A 75 -9.64 -3.34 -7.06
N ILE A 76 -9.71 -4.67 -7.13
CA ILE A 76 -10.51 -5.51 -6.23
C ILE A 76 -9.87 -5.61 -4.83
N PHE A 77 -8.58 -5.27 -4.66
CA PHE A 77 -7.90 -5.59 -3.41
C PHE A 77 -6.76 -4.63 -3.02
N THR A 78 -7.15 -3.39 -2.77
CA THR A 78 -6.31 -2.29 -2.26
C THR A 78 -5.38 -2.66 -1.09
N PRO A 79 -5.68 -3.55 -0.11
CA PRO A 79 -4.69 -3.88 0.93
C PRO A 79 -3.40 -4.57 0.43
N HIS A 80 -3.34 -5.06 -0.82
CA HIS A 80 -2.15 -5.76 -1.34
C HIS A 80 -0.87 -4.91 -1.33
N ASN A 81 -0.96 -3.59 -1.52
CA ASN A 81 0.23 -2.74 -1.55
C ASN A 81 0.77 -2.41 -0.15
N SER A 82 0.05 -2.80 0.91
CA SER A 82 0.48 -2.61 2.30
C SER A 82 1.38 -3.73 2.83
N LYS A 83 1.48 -4.86 2.12
CA LYS A 83 2.19 -6.08 2.54
C LYS A 83 3.60 -5.82 3.10
N VAL A 84 4.47 -5.27 2.26
CA VAL A 84 5.89 -5.04 2.62
C VAL A 84 6.03 -4.04 3.76
N TYR A 85 5.32 -2.92 3.70
CA TYR A 85 5.36 -1.90 4.74
C TYR A 85 4.94 -2.48 6.10
N ASN A 86 3.80 -3.18 6.14
CA ASN A 86 3.31 -3.78 7.37
C ASN A 86 4.26 -4.86 7.91
N SER A 87 4.81 -5.72 7.04
CA SER A 87 5.80 -6.73 7.44
C SER A 87 7.04 -6.10 8.08
N ILE A 88 7.58 -5.02 7.49
CA ILE A 88 8.72 -4.29 8.07
C ILE A 88 8.34 -3.63 9.40
N MET A 89 7.13 -3.10 9.52
CA MET A 89 6.67 -2.50 10.78
C MET A 89 6.48 -3.53 11.89
N ILE A 90 5.99 -4.73 11.56
CA ILE A 90 5.92 -5.87 12.50
C ILE A 90 7.34 -6.28 12.93
N GLN A 91 8.28 -6.39 11.99
CA GLN A 91 9.67 -6.72 12.30
C GLN A 91 10.32 -5.67 13.20
N LYS A 92 10.06 -4.39 12.94
CA LYS A 92 10.65 -3.26 13.68
C LYS A 92 10.07 -3.10 15.09
N LEU A 93 8.75 -3.19 15.23
CA LEU A 93 8.05 -2.85 16.48
C LEU A 93 7.67 -4.08 17.30
N GLY A 94 7.67 -5.26 16.69
CA GLY A 94 6.96 -6.42 17.18
C GLY A 94 5.46 -6.35 16.87
N LEU A 95 4.82 -7.53 16.84
CA LEU A 95 3.40 -7.66 16.47
C LEU A 95 2.46 -6.93 17.43
N GLU A 96 2.76 -6.96 18.72
CA GLU A 96 1.90 -6.37 19.75
C GLU A 96 1.81 -4.85 19.60
N GLU A 97 2.94 -4.18 19.44
CA GLU A 97 2.97 -2.72 19.28
C GLU A 97 2.44 -2.29 17.91
N TRP A 98 2.77 -3.04 16.85
CA TRP A 98 2.18 -2.80 15.54
C TRP A 98 0.65 -2.92 15.55
N ASN A 99 0.10 -3.91 16.26
CA ASN A 99 -1.33 -4.14 16.33
C ASN A 99 -2.08 -2.95 16.95
N LYS A 100 -1.51 -2.27 17.95
CA LYS A 100 -2.14 -1.10 18.59
C LYS A 100 -2.40 0.05 17.60
N ILE A 101 -1.54 0.20 16.59
CA ILE A 101 -1.61 1.31 15.63
C ILE A 101 -2.13 0.89 14.24
N CYS A 102 -2.37 -0.40 14.01
CA CYS A 102 -2.64 -0.92 12.67
C CYS A 102 -3.97 -0.39 12.08
N ASP A 103 -5.00 -0.21 12.91
CA ASP A 103 -6.29 0.39 12.51
C ASP A 103 -6.12 1.84 12.02
N GLU A 104 -5.30 2.65 12.71
CA GLU A 104 -4.97 4.02 12.30
C GLU A 104 -4.17 4.02 10.98
N LYS A 105 -3.10 3.21 10.89
CA LYS A 105 -2.27 3.13 9.67
C LYS A 105 -3.06 2.65 8.47
N THR A 106 -3.99 1.72 8.67
CA THR A 106 -4.89 1.27 7.60
C THR A 106 -5.85 2.38 7.17
N THR A 107 -6.34 3.19 8.11
CA THR A 107 -7.18 4.35 7.79
C THR A 107 -6.41 5.38 6.96
N LEU A 108 -5.17 5.69 7.35
CA LEU A 108 -4.29 6.56 6.58
C LEU A 108 -3.96 5.98 5.20
N TYR A 109 -3.78 4.67 5.08
CA TYR A 109 -3.52 4.03 3.79
C TYR A 109 -4.68 4.21 2.80
N TYR A 110 -5.93 4.06 3.25
CA TYR A 110 -7.11 4.17 2.37
C TYR A 110 -7.60 5.60 2.14
N LYS A 111 -7.50 6.46 3.15
CA LYS A 111 -8.13 7.80 3.14
C LYS A 111 -7.13 8.94 3.22
N GLY A 112 -5.91 8.64 3.66
CA GLY A 112 -4.87 9.62 3.86
C GLY A 112 -4.27 10.10 2.54
N ARG A 113 -3.66 11.26 2.61
CA ARG A 113 -2.99 11.93 1.48
C ARG A 113 -1.79 12.71 1.97
N LYS A 114 -0.91 13.03 1.03
CA LYS A 114 0.18 13.98 1.23
C LYS A 114 -0.30 15.33 0.73
N ILE A 115 -0.18 16.37 1.56
CA ILE A 115 -0.67 17.70 1.21
C ILE A 115 0.29 18.34 0.21
N GLN A 116 1.56 18.43 0.57
CA GLN A 116 2.54 19.23 -0.17
C GLN A 116 3.68 18.41 -0.80
N TYR A 117 4.29 17.48 -0.07
CA TYR A 117 5.49 16.80 -0.54
C TYR A 117 5.38 15.30 -0.47
N GLY A 118 6.07 14.63 -1.40
CA GLY A 118 6.15 13.17 -1.43
C GLY A 118 6.80 12.56 -0.19
N GLY A 119 7.56 13.34 0.60
CA GLY A 119 8.16 12.88 1.86
C GLY A 119 7.26 13.04 3.09
N ASP A 120 6.13 13.78 2.97
CA ASP A 120 5.29 14.09 4.11
C ASP A 120 4.57 12.84 4.65
N LYS A 121 4.24 12.90 5.94
CA LYS A 121 3.37 11.91 6.56
C LYS A 121 1.98 11.99 5.91
N LEU A 122 1.32 10.84 5.80
CA LEU A 122 -0.09 10.82 5.44
C LEU A 122 -0.90 11.53 6.51
N THR A 123 -1.83 12.37 6.08
CA THR A 123 -2.80 13.06 6.92
C THR A 123 -4.20 12.91 6.32
N LEU A 124 -5.23 13.11 7.15
CA LEU A 124 -6.63 13.18 6.73
C LEU A 124 -7.07 14.62 6.43
N GLU A 125 -6.19 15.61 6.58
CA GLU A 125 -6.44 17.01 6.22
C GLU A 125 -6.82 17.17 4.76
N GLU A 126 -7.72 18.10 4.45
CA GLU A 126 -8.08 18.41 3.07
C GLU A 126 -6.96 19.17 2.36
N LYS A 127 -6.77 18.85 1.08
CA LYS A 127 -5.77 19.51 0.25
C LYS A 127 -6.34 20.83 -0.25
N ASP A 128 -5.62 21.93 -0.05
CA ASP A 128 -5.98 23.19 -0.69
C ASP A 128 -6.00 23.01 -2.22
N PRO A 129 -7.16 23.20 -2.89
CA PRO A 129 -7.28 23.03 -4.33
C PRO A 129 -6.43 24.03 -5.14
N ASN A 130 -5.90 25.08 -4.52
CA ASN A 130 -5.03 26.07 -5.14
C ASN A 130 -3.53 25.75 -5.02
N MET A 131 -3.14 24.76 -4.21
CA MET A 131 -1.74 24.52 -3.81
C MET A 131 -0.78 24.27 -4.98
N TYR A 132 -1.25 23.69 -6.10
CA TYR A 132 -0.44 23.38 -7.28
C TYR A 132 -0.87 24.14 -8.53
N LYS A 133 -1.77 25.13 -8.41
CA LYS A 133 -2.14 25.95 -9.56
C LYS A 133 -0.89 26.65 -10.07
N LYS A 134 -0.44 26.27 -11.28
CA LYS A 134 0.63 26.97 -12.02
C LYS A 134 0.30 28.46 -11.96
N LYS A 135 1.19 29.28 -11.37
CA LYS A 135 1.09 30.74 -11.51
C LYS A 135 0.89 31.03 -12.99
N LYS A 136 -0.18 31.75 -13.37
CA LYS A 136 -0.39 32.21 -14.74
C LYS A 136 0.94 32.83 -15.18
N LYS A 137 1.55 32.32 -16.26
CA LYS A 137 2.74 32.95 -16.85
C LYS A 137 2.36 34.41 -17.06
N LYS A 138 3.02 35.34 -16.34
CA LYS A 138 2.95 36.75 -16.72
C LYS A 138 3.44 36.80 -18.16
N ILE A 139 2.55 37.14 -19.09
CA ILE A 139 2.92 37.44 -20.47
C ILE A 139 3.92 38.59 -20.34
N LYS A 140 5.21 38.32 -20.55
CA LYS A 140 6.18 39.39 -20.71
C LYS A 140 5.76 40.14 -21.98
N PRO A 141 5.66 41.48 -21.97
CA PRO A 141 5.34 42.22 -23.18
C PRO A 141 6.33 41.80 -24.28
N ASN A 142 5.78 41.52 -25.47
CA ASN A 142 6.53 41.08 -26.64
C ASN A 142 7.75 41.99 -26.84
N ASN A 143 8.96 41.41 -26.79
CA ASN A 143 10.12 42.05 -27.38
C ASN A 143 10.17 41.60 -28.85
N PRO A 144 9.94 42.49 -29.84
CA PRO A 144 9.97 42.10 -31.23
C PRO A 144 11.42 42.03 -31.69
N MET A 145 12.04 40.86 -31.58
CA MET A 145 13.23 40.56 -32.38
C MET A 145 13.09 39.16 -32.99
N SER A 146 12.72 39.23 -34.27
CA SER A 146 12.57 38.17 -35.26
C SER A 146 13.77 37.24 -35.35
N TYR A 147 13.51 35.95 -35.51
CA TYR A 147 14.37 35.09 -36.32
C TYR A 147 13.51 34.31 -37.31
N SER A 148 13.83 34.52 -38.60
CA SER A 148 13.30 33.84 -39.76
C SER A 148 13.68 32.36 -39.72
N LEU A 149 12.68 31.48 -39.82
CA LEU A 149 12.89 30.08 -40.18
C LEU A 149 13.07 30.02 -41.69
N LYS A 150 14.32 29.92 -42.15
CA LYS A 150 14.60 29.37 -43.48
C LYS A 150 14.52 27.85 -43.40
N GLU A 151 13.48 27.33 -44.04
CA GLU A 151 13.42 26.14 -44.90
C GLU A 151 14.28 24.93 -44.53
N LEU A 152 13.60 23.84 -44.17
CA LEU A 152 14.00 22.49 -44.54
C LEU A 152 12.77 21.78 -45.13
N SER A 153 12.58 21.97 -46.43
CA SER A 153 11.81 21.08 -47.29
C SER A 153 12.77 20.12 -48.00
N SER A 154 12.36 18.85 -48.07
CA SER A 154 12.88 17.73 -48.89
C SER A 154 14.30 17.24 -48.62
#